data_AF-A0A537NHD8-F1
#
_entry.id   AF-A0A537NHD8-F1
#
_cell.length_a   1.000
_cell.length_b   1.000
_cell.length_c   1.000
_cell.angle_alpha   90.00
_cell.angle_beta   90.00
_cell.angle_gamma   90.00
#
_symmetry.space_group_name_H-M   'P 1'
#
loop_
_entity.id
_entity.type
_entity.pdbx_description
1 polymer ?
#
loop_
_entity_poly.entity_id
_entity_poly.type
_entity_poly.pdbx_seq_one_letter_code
_entity_poly.pdbx_strand_id
1 'polypeptide(L)'
;MGRKFDVPVPGGVLRVCVSAVDEAWELWICDTTHRLALGRRIEIDDAVAAYREGRDPVAEAGRLLAGQIERGLYTQSTSGSAEKCPGH
;
A
#
# COMPACT_ATOMS: atom_id res chain seq x y z
N MET A 1 11.07 3.29 -8.65
CA MET A 1 9.88 2.66 -9.25
C MET A 1 9.10 1.98 -8.14
N GLY A 2 7.92 2.48 -7.78
CA GLY A 2 7.06 1.84 -6.77
C GLY A 2 6.16 0.76 -7.41
N ARG A 3 5.94 -0.35 -6.69
CA ARG A 3 4.95 -1.36 -7.09
C ARG A 3 3.54 -0.80 -6.89
N LYS A 4 2.65 -1.06 -7.84
CA LYS A 4 1.26 -0.59 -7.85
C LYS A 4 0.34 -1.79 -8.04
N PHE A 5 -0.74 -1.88 -7.27
CA PHE A 5 -1.77 -2.89 -7.43
C PHE A 5 -3.12 -2.19 -7.62
N ASP A 6 -3.71 -2.29 -8.80
CA ASP A 6 -5.02 -1.69 -9.10
C ASP A 6 -6.15 -2.63 -8.68
N VAL A 7 -7.15 -2.09 -8.00
CA VAL A 7 -8.28 -2.83 -7.43
C VAL A 7 -9.60 -2.15 -7.84
N PRO A 8 -10.44 -2.79 -8.67
CA PRO A 8 -11.74 -2.26 -9.02
C PRO A 8 -12.69 -2.36 -7.81
N VAL A 9 -13.35 -1.25 -7.46
CA VAL A 9 -14.36 -1.19 -6.39
C VAL A 9 -15.65 -0.54 -6.89
N PRO A 10 -16.80 -0.78 -6.25
CA PRO A 10 -18.02 -0.04 -6.56
C PRO A 10 -17.78 1.47 -6.36
N GLY A 11 -17.83 2.26 -7.44
CA GLY A 11 -17.59 3.70 -7.40
C GLY A 11 -16.20 4.16 -7.86
N GLY A 12 -15.30 3.26 -8.28
CA GLY A 12 -14.02 3.67 -8.87
C GLY A 12 -12.94 2.59 -8.89
N VAL A 13 -11.71 3.00 -9.16
CA VAL A 13 -10.52 2.14 -9.03
C VAL A 13 -9.70 2.67 -7.87
N LEU A 14 -9.46 1.81 -6.89
CA LEU A 14 -8.48 2.07 -5.84
C LEU A 14 -7.16 1.42 -6.22
N ARG A 15 -6.07 1.92 -5.64
CA ARG A 15 -4.73 1.43 -5.90
C ARG A 15 -3.98 1.26 -4.58
N VAL A 16 -3.24 0.17 -4.45
CA VAL A 16 -2.21 0.05 -3.42
C VAL A 16 -0.89 0.59 -3.97
N CYS A 17 -0.38 1.67 -3.37
CA CYS A 17 0.91 2.25 -3.69
C CYS A 17 1.94 1.90 -2.64
N VAL A 18 3.12 1.44 -3.06
CA VAL A 18 4.27 1.25 -2.17
C VAL A 18 5.16 2.49 -2.23
N SER A 19 5.37 3.14 -1.08
CA SER A 19 6.33 4.23 -0.89
C SER A 19 7.49 3.74 -0.05
N ALA A 20 8.72 3.93 -0.53
CA ALA A 20 9.89 3.83 0.32
C ALA A 20 9.97 5.10 1.17
N VAL A 21 10.10 4.95 2.47
CA VAL A 21 10.31 6.03 3.44
C VAL A 21 11.58 5.73 4.23
N ASP A 22 11.99 6.64 5.10
CA ASP A 22 13.16 6.39 5.93
C ASP A 22 12.94 5.12 6.79
N GLU A 23 13.89 4.20 6.67
CA GLU A 23 13.94 2.89 7.33
C GLU A 23 12.72 1.97 7.13
N ALA A 24 11.82 2.24 6.18
CA ALA A 24 10.65 1.38 5.95
C ALA A 24 10.05 1.46 4.55
N TRP A 25 9.15 0.52 4.29
CA TRP A 25 8.19 0.54 3.18
C TRP A 25 6.78 0.73 3.71
N GLU A 26 6.09 1.73 3.18
CA GLU A 26 4.70 2.00 3.47
C GLU A 26 3.80 1.64 2.29
N LEU A 27 2.73 0.91 2.58
CA LEU A 27 1.70 0.51 1.65
C LEU A 27 0.48 1.38 1.90
N TRP A 28 0.19 2.25 0.95
CA TRP A 28 -0.91 3.21 0.99
C TRP A 28 -2.05 2.76 0.10
N ILE A 29 -3.28 2.90 0.58
CA ILE A 29 -4.48 2.86 -0.24
C ILE A 29 -4.65 4.23 -0.86
N CYS A 30 -4.81 4.27 -2.17
CA CYS A 30 -4.87 5.48 -2.97
C CYS A 30 -6.11 5.44 -3.87
N ASP A 31 -6.68 6.60 -4.16
CA ASP A 31 -7.48 6.78 -5.37
C ASP A 31 -6.57 7.18 -6.56
N THR A 32 -7.16 7.59 -7.67
CA THR A 32 -6.43 8.04 -8.87
C THR A 32 -5.46 9.20 -8.63
N THR A 33 -5.64 9.96 -7.55
CA THR A 33 -5.03 11.28 -7.32
C THR A 33 -4.47 11.46 -5.91
N HIS A 34 -5.02 10.79 -4.90
CA HIS A 34 -4.76 11.01 -3.48
C HIS A 34 -4.48 9.72 -2.71
N ARG A 35 -3.62 9.82 -1.69
CA ARG A 35 -3.52 8.80 -0.65
C ARG A 35 -4.72 8.93 0.27
N LEU A 36 -5.39 7.82 0.51
CA LEU A 36 -6.60 7.74 1.34
C LEU A 36 -6.28 7.26 2.74
N ALA A 37 -5.48 6.19 2.86
CA ALA A 37 -5.17 5.57 4.14
C ALA A 37 -3.86 4.78 4.08
N LEU A 38 -3.13 4.75 5.20
CA LEU A 38 -2.01 3.83 5.38
C LEU A 38 -2.55 2.43 5.67
N GLY A 39 -2.26 1.47 4.79
CA GLY A 39 -2.67 0.08 4.97
C GLY A 39 -1.67 -0.73 5.80
N ARG A 40 -0.37 -0.55 5.55
CA ARG A 40 0.69 -1.24 6.30
C ARG A 40 2.02 -0.49 6.22
N ARG A 41 2.82 -0.61 7.28
CA ARG A 41 4.24 -0.25 7.30
C ARG A 41 5.07 -1.50 7.55
N ILE A 42 6.19 -1.62 6.84
CA ILE A 42 7.14 -2.75 6.92
C ILE A 42 8.52 -2.14 7.13
N GLU A 43 9.13 -2.38 8.28
CA GLU A 43 10.46 -1.88 8.59
C GLU A 43 11.51 -2.55 7.68
N ILE A 44 12.57 -1.81 7.37
CA ILE A 44 13.58 -2.25 6.41
C ILE A 44 14.29 -3.52 6.88
N ASP A 45 14.57 -3.62 8.17
CA ASP A 45 15.26 -4.76 8.78
C ASP A 45 14.43 -6.04 8.64
N ASP A 46 13.13 -5.97 8.91
CA ASP A 46 12.19 -7.08 8.76
C ASP A 46 12.10 -7.53 7.30
N ALA A 47 12.02 -6.58 6.37
CA ALA A 47 11.95 -6.88 4.97
C ALA A 47 13.25 -7.48 4.44
N VAL A 48 14.42 -6.97 4.85
CA VAL A 48 15.73 -7.54 4.50
C VAL A 48 15.87 -8.95 5.05
N ALA A 49 15.46 -9.21 6.29
CA ALA A 49 15.46 -10.54 6.88
C ALA A 49 14.59 -11.51 6.08
N ALA A 50 13.36 -11.13 5.74
CA ALA A 50 12.45 -11.95 4.94
C ALA A 50 12.97 -12.20 3.52
N TYR A 51 13.58 -11.21 2.87
CA TYR A 51 14.16 -11.38 1.54
C TYR A 51 15.31 -12.38 1.54
N ARG A 52 16.13 -12.43 2.60
CA ARG A 52 17.20 -13.45 2.75
C ARG A 52 16.64 -14.87 2.84
N GLU A 53 15.41 -15.01 3.31
CA GLU A 53 14.69 -16.29 3.36
C GLU A 53 13.90 -16.58 2.08
N GLY A 54 14.01 -15.74 1.05
CA GLY A 54 13.29 -15.88 -0.22
C GLY A 54 11.83 -15.42 -0.18
N ARG A 55 11.42 -14.69 0.85
CA ARG A 55 10.06 -14.14 1.00
C ARG A 55 10.02 -12.67 0.57
N ASP A 56 8.89 -12.23 0.01
CA ASP A 56 8.69 -10.84 -0.42
C ASP A 56 7.54 -10.21 0.39
N PRO A 57 7.83 -9.72 1.62
CA PRO A 57 6.79 -9.27 2.54
C PRO A 57 6.05 -8.04 2.01
N VAL A 58 6.70 -7.23 1.18
CA VAL A 58 6.09 -6.06 0.54
C VAL A 58 5.07 -6.50 -0.52
N ALA A 59 5.41 -7.49 -1.36
CA ALA A 59 4.47 -8.05 -2.34
C ALA A 59 3.32 -8.79 -1.66
N GLU A 60 3.60 -9.59 -0.63
CA GLU A 60 2.58 -10.31 0.15
C GLU A 60 1.60 -9.33 0.79
N ALA A 61 2.10 -8.30 1.46
CA ALA A 61 1.27 -7.26 2.06
C ALA A 61 0.44 -6.51 1.02
N GLY A 62 1.01 -6.20 -0.15
CA GLY A 62 0.30 -5.54 -1.24
C GLY A 62 -0.89 -6.36 -1.76
N ARG A 63 -0.68 -7.68 -1.94
CA ARG A 63 -1.75 -8.60 -2.37
C ARG A 63 -2.83 -8.78 -1.30
N LEU A 64 -2.44 -8.88 -0.03
CA LEU A 64 -3.39 -8.98 1.08
C LEU A 64 -4.26 -7.73 1.18
N LEU A 65 -3.65 -6.55 1.08
CA LEU A 65 -4.36 -5.27 1.12
C LEU A 65 -5.30 -5.12 -0.09
N ALA A 66 -4.85 -5.51 -1.29
CA ALA A 66 -5.70 -5.53 -2.48
C ALA A 66 -6.94 -6.42 -2.26
N GLY A 67 -6.77 -7.65 -1.75
CA GLY A 67 -7.88 -8.55 -1.46
C GLY A 67 -8.82 -8.06 -0.35
N GLN A 68 -8.33 -7.25 0.60
CA GLN A 68 -9.19 -6.58 1.59
C GLN A 68 -10.03 -5.48 0.95
N ILE A 69 -9.44 -4.70 0.03
CA ILE A 69 -10.14 -3.66 -0.73
C ILE A 69 -11.25 -4.27 -1.59
N GLU A 70 -10.99 -5.37 -2.29
CA GLU A 70 -12.00 -6.09 -3.10
C GLU A 70 -13.21 -6.54 -2.27
N ARG A 71 -12.97 -6.89 -1.00
CA ARG A 71 -14.03 -7.32 -0.06
C ARG A 71 -14.73 -6.15 0.63
N GLY A 72 -14.36 -4.91 0.33
CA GLY A 72 -14.86 -3.72 1.00
C GLY A 72 -14.40 -3.59 2.46
N LEU A 73 -13.37 -4.35 2.87
CA LEU A 73 -12.85 -4.41 4.23
C LEU A 73 -11.68 -3.43 4.42
N TYR A 74 -11.82 -2.21 3.94
CA TYR A 74 -10.85 -1.15 4.22
C TYR A 74 -11.52 -0.01 4.97
N THR A 75 -10.99 0.31 6.14
CA THR A 75 -11.45 1.48 6.90
C THR A 75 -10.75 2.69 6.30
N GLN A 76 -11.51 3.61 5.70
CA GLN A 76 -11.01 4.96 5.43
C GLN A 76 -10.76 5.63 6.79
N SER A 77 -9.60 5.38 7.39
CA SER A 77 -9.14 6.25 8.48
C SER A 77 -8.81 7.59 7.85
N THR A 78 -9.71 8.54 8.03
CA THR A 78 -9.52 9.96 7.73
C THR A 78 -8.45 10.53 8.67
N SER A 79 -7.20 10.14 8.48
CA SER A 79 -6.06 10.76 9.14
C SER A 79 -5.36 11.64 8.12
N GLY A 80 -5.79 12.90 8.09
CA GLY A 80 -4.99 14.10 7.86
C GLY A 80 -4.03 14.15 6.67
N SER A 81 -4.31 15.13 5.79
CA SER A 81 -3.42 15.69 4.76
C SER A 81 -3.18 14.82 3.53
N ALA A 82 -3.85 15.23 2.45
CA ALA A 82 -3.75 14.71 1.09
C ALA A 82 -2.33 14.91 0.51
N GLU A 83 -1.40 14.06 0.89
CA GLU A 83 -0.12 13.97 0.19
C GLU A 83 -0.34 13.25 -1.15
N LYS A 84 0.17 13.83 -2.24
CA LYS A 84 0.03 13.29 -3.59
C LYS A 84 0.60 11.87 -3.67
N CYS A 85 -0.06 11.01 -4.43
CA CYS A 85 0.45 9.67 -4.71
C CYS A 85 1.84 9.77 -5.37
N PRO A 86 2.84 8.99 -4.91
CA PRO A 86 4.16 9.03 -5.50
C PRO A 86 4.08 8.46 -6.94
N GLY A 87 4.32 9.32 -7.92
CA GLY A 87 4.30 8.98 -9.35
C GLY A 87 3.24 9.69 -10.20
N HIS A 88 2.82 10.89 -9.80
CA HIS A 88 2.28 11.92 -10.68
C HIS A 88 3.30 13.03 -10.87
#